data_AF-A0A813ALL2-F1
#
_entry.id   AF-A0A813ALL2-F1
#
_cell.length_a   1.000
_cell.length_b   1.000
_cell.length_c   1.000
_cell.angle_alpha   90.00
_cell.angle_beta   90.00
_cell.angle_gamma   90.00
#
_symmetry.space_group_name_H-M   'P 1'
#
loop_
_entity.id
_entity.type
_entity.pdbx_description
1 polymer ?
#
loop_
_entity_poly.entity_id
_entity_poly.type
_entity_poly.pdbx_seq_one_letter_code
_entity_poly.pdbx_strand_id
1 'polypeptide(L)'
;MAAMIQSFWAVLGLLVSANACTIIAVGRAASASGAPMIGHSDDAGSSTNDIRLIRVPRQRWPEGSKRPVYFWQIGYPRLVSSERSPEYAAVGDQKDTHPLGFVPQVPETWAYWDTNYGVQNEWGLSIGESTSSARTVGWPASKPQ
;
A
#
# COMPACT_ATOMS: atom_id res chain seq x y z
N MET A 1 -51.77 27.32 7.32
CA MET A 1 -52.00 25.88 7.08
C MET A 1 -51.63 25.60 5.62
N ALA A 2 -50.71 24.66 5.39
CA ALA A 2 -50.29 24.10 4.10
C ALA A 2 -49.57 25.02 3.08
N ALA A 3 -48.26 25.18 3.24
CA ALA A 3 -47.36 25.47 2.11
C ALA A 3 -45.95 24.96 2.41
N MET A 4 -45.75 23.63 2.35
CA MET A 4 -44.40 23.04 2.41
C MET A 4 -44.37 21.61 1.87
N ILE A 5 -44.75 21.41 0.60
CA ILE A 5 -44.50 20.13 -0.10
C ILE A 5 -44.16 20.42 -1.57
N GLN A 6 -43.03 21.08 -1.80
CA GLN A 6 -42.30 21.17 -3.07
C GLN A 6 -40.84 21.37 -2.63
N SER A 7 -39.86 20.49 -2.81
CA SER A 7 -39.56 19.62 -3.94
C SER A 7 -38.54 18.59 -3.46
N PHE A 8 -38.96 17.36 -3.20
CA PHE A 8 -38.03 16.22 -3.10
C PHE A 8 -37.85 15.62 -4.51
N TRP A 9 -37.38 16.46 -5.44
CA TRP A 9 -36.98 15.98 -6.76
C TRP A 9 -35.62 15.30 -6.61
N ALA A 10 -35.69 13.97 -6.56
CA ALA A 10 -34.66 13.00 -6.93
C ALA A 10 -33.29 13.61 -7.29
N VAL A 11 -32.41 13.74 -6.30
CA VAL A 11 -30.98 13.56 -6.54
C VAL A 11 -30.76 12.06 -6.62
N LEU A 12 -31.17 11.46 -7.73
CA LEU A 12 -30.66 10.16 -8.14
C LEU A 12 -29.21 10.44 -8.57
N GLY A 13 -28.32 10.54 -7.58
CA GLY A 13 -26.89 10.61 -7.84
C GLY A 13 -26.56 9.41 -8.71
N LEU A 14 -26.03 9.67 -9.91
CA LEU A 14 -25.40 8.62 -10.70
C LEU A 14 -24.29 8.05 -9.81
N LEU A 15 -24.59 6.92 -9.16
CA LEU A 15 -23.59 6.06 -8.56
C LEU A 15 -22.83 5.46 -9.74
N VAL A 16 -21.85 6.22 -10.24
CA VAL A 16 -20.81 5.69 -11.09
C VAL A 16 -20.00 4.77 -10.17
N SER A 17 -20.35 3.49 -10.16
CA SER A 17 -19.52 2.46 -9.55
C SER A 17 -18.26 2.34 -10.39
N ALA A 18 -17.24 3.10 -10.02
CA ALA A 18 -15.89 2.88 -10.52
C ALA A 18 -15.26 1.75 -9.68
N ASN A 19 -14.83 0.67 -10.34
CA ASN A 19 -13.95 -0.33 -9.71
C ASN A 19 -12.55 0.28 -9.62
N ALA A 20 -12.28 0.98 -8.53
CA ALA A 20 -11.05 1.73 -8.33
C ALA A 20 -10.81 1.97 -6.84
N CYS A 21 -9.53 2.01 -6.46
CA CYS A 21 -9.10 2.37 -5.12
C CYS A 21 -9.74 3.69 -4.67
N THR A 22 -10.25 3.71 -3.44
CA THR A 22 -10.81 4.90 -2.81
C THR A 22 -9.97 5.29 -1.60
N ILE A 23 -9.49 6.52 -1.55
CA ILE A 23 -8.77 7.07 -0.39
C ILE A 23 -9.71 7.95 0.46
N ILE A 24 -9.61 7.81 1.78
CA ILE A 24 -10.30 8.65 2.76
C ILE A 24 -9.25 9.23 3.71
N ALA A 25 -9.12 10.55 3.70
CA ALA A 25 -8.26 11.28 4.62
C ALA A 25 -9.10 12.17 5.53
N VAL A 26 -8.83 12.12 6.83
CA VAL A 26 -9.48 12.97 7.84
C VAL A 26 -8.39 13.73 8.60
N GLY A 27 -8.37 15.04 8.44
CA GLY A 27 -7.46 15.90 9.20
C GLY A 27 -7.81 15.94 10.68
N ARG A 28 -6.82 16.22 11.54
CA ARG A 28 -6.98 16.36 13.00
C ARG A 28 -8.19 17.21 13.40
N ALA A 29 -8.38 18.37 12.76
CA ALA A 29 -9.47 19.30 13.09
C ALA A 29 -10.86 18.81 12.66
N ALA A 30 -10.93 17.90 11.69
CA ALA A 30 -12.18 17.30 11.22
C ALA A 30 -12.53 15.99 11.96
N SER A 31 -11.57 15.41 12.68
CA SER A 31 -11.74 14.15 13.40
C SER A 31 -12.38 14.37 14.78
N ALA A 32 -13.35 13.53 15.13
CA ALA A 32 -13.98 13.54 16.46
C ALA A 32 -13.00 13.19 17.60
N SER A 33 -11.92 12.45 17.30
CA SER A 33 -10.89 12.07 18.28
C SER A 33 -9.73 13.06 18.37
N GLY A 34 -9.68 14.06 17.47
CA GLY A 34 -8.52 14.94 17.35
C GLY A 34 -7.26 14.27 16.81
N ALA A 35 -7.34 13.03 16.30
CA ALA A 35 -6.26 12.35 15.61
C ALA A 35 -6.47 12.42 14.08
N PRO A 36 -5.41 12.63 13.28
CA PRO A 36 -5.50 12.47 11.83
C PRO A 36 -5.70 10.98 11.48
N MET A 37 -6.45 10.70 10.43
CA MET A 37 -6.69 9.36 9.92
C MET A 37 -6.50 9.32 8.41
N ILE A 38 -5.93 8.23 7.93
CA ILE A 38 -5.78 7.95 6.50
C ILE A 38 -6.13 6.49 6.27
N GLY A 39 -6.95 6.23 5.27
CA GLY A 39 -7.34 4.88 4.86
C GLY A 39 -7.55 4.84 3.36
N HIS A 40 -7.38 3.66 2.77
CA HIS A 40 -7.70 3.44 1.36
C HIS A 40 -8.25 2.02 1.16
N SER A 41 -9.07 1.85 0.14
CA SER A 41 -9.32 0.53 -0.44
C SER A 41 -8.21 0.22 -1.45
N ASP A 42 -7.73 -1.03 -1.44
CA ASP A 42 -6.76 -1.54 -2.41
C ASP A 42 -7.50 -2.52 -3.34
N ASP A 43 -8.10 -1.96 -4.38
CA ASP A 43 -8.94 -2.65 -5.34
C ASP A 43 -8.04 -3.30 -6.39
N ALA A 44 -7.64 -4.54 -6.13
CA ALA A 44 -6.65 -5.38 -6.84
C ALA A 44 -6.92 -5.68 -8.34
N GLY A 45 -7.82 -4.95 -8.99
CA GLY A 45 -8.22 -5.17 -10.39
C GLY A 45 -8.76 -6.58 -10.59
N SER A 46 -8.15 -7.33 -11.52
CA SER A 46 -8.55 -8.69 -11.87
C SER A 46 -7.88 -9.80 -11.03
N SER A 47 -7.10 -9.44 -10.03
CA SER A 47 -6.30 -10.39 -9.24
C SER A 47 -6.61 -10.25 -7.75
N THR A 48 -6.26 -11.24 -6.93
CA THR A 48 -6.42 -11.16 -5.47
C THR A 48 -5.17 -10.55 -4.84
N ASN A 49 -5.30 -9.52 -4.01
CA ASN A 49 -4.17 -8.94 -3.30
C ASN A 49 -3.57 -9.91 -2.26
N ASP A 50 -2.28 -9.75 -1.98
CA ASP A 50 -1.64 -10.39 -0.84
C ASP A 50 -2.09 -9.67 0.45
N ILE A 51 -2.98 -10.31 1.21
CA ILE A 51 -3.61 -9.73 2.40
C ILE A 51 -2.75 -9.80 3.67
N ARG A 52 -1.49 -10.27 3.56
CA ARG A 52 -0.60 -10.34 4.73
C ARG A 52 -0.29 -8.93 5.24
N LEU A 53 -0.53 -8.71 6.53
CA LEU A 53 -0.08 -7.54 7.29
C LEU A 53 1.16 -7.95 8.10
N ILE A 54 2.34 -7.64 7.57
CA ILE A 54 3.60 -8.13 8.11
C ILE A 54 4.36 -7.00 8.78
N ARG A 55 4.94 -7.26 9.96
CA ARG A 55 5.90 -6.34 10.53
C ARG A 55 7.28 -6.54 9.91
N VAL A 56 7.79 -5.52 9.24
CA VAL A 56 9.21 -5.44 8.87
C VAL A 56 9.96 -4.87 10.07
N PRO A 57 10.95 -5.60 10.63
CA PRO A 57 11.63 -5.18 11.84
C PRO A 57 12.56 -3.99 11.58
N ARG A 58 12.85 -3.24 12.65
CA ARG A 58 13.95 -2.27 12.70
C ARG A 58 15.26 -3.02 12.52
N GLN A 59 16.17 -2.47 11.73
CA GLN A 59 17.45 -3.09 11.45
C GLN A 59 18.56 -2.04 11.41
N ARG A 60 19.78 -2.46 11.81
CA ARG A 60 21.02 -1.70 11.62
C ARG A 60 21.84 -2.42 10.57
N TRP A 61 22.50 -1.65 9.72
CA TRP A 61 23.23 -2.16 8.56
C TRP A 61 24.70 -1.72 8.61
N PRO A 62 25.66 -2.64 8.42
CA PRO A 62 27.06 -2.28 8.21
C PRO A 62 27.25 -1.34 7.01
N GLU A 63 28.35 -0.59 7.02
CA GLU A 63 28.73 0.24 5.87
C GLU A 63 28.87 -0.60 4.60
N GLY A 64 28.39 -0.08 3.47
CA GLY A 64 28.39 -0.79 2.18
C GLY A 64 27.26 -1.81 1.99
N SER A 65 26.40 -2.00 3.00
CA SER A 65 25.20 -2.85 2.87
C SER A 65 24.29 -2.37 1.73
N LYS A 66 23.58 -3.31 1.12
CA LYS A 66 22.64 -3.03 0.03
C LYS A 66 21.28 -3.67 0.31
N ARG A 67 20.22 -3.03 -0.17
CA ARG A 67 18.84 -3.47 -0.07
C ARG A 67 18.39 -4.06 -1.41
N PRO A 68 17.83 -5.27 -1.46
CA PRO A 68 17.21 -5.78 -2.67
C PRO A 68 15.98 -4.95 -3.06
N VAL A 69 15.83 -4.70 -4.36
CA VAL A 69 14.65 -4.09 -4.98
C VAL A 69 13.96 -5.18 -5.77
N TYR A 70 12.69 -5.45 -5.48
CA TYR A 70 11.91 -6.51 -6.13
C TYR A 70 10.99 -5.93 -7.20
N PHE A 71 10.63 -6.75 -8.19
CA PHE A 71 9.59 -6.41 -9.15
C PHE A 71 8.25 -6.35 -8.42
N TRP A 72 7.43 -5.35 -8.74
CA TRP A 72 6.09 -5.26 -8.18
C TRP A 72 5.21 -6.34 -8.78
N GLN A 73 4.70 -7.25 -7.93
CA GLN A 73 3.80 -8.33 -8.32
C GLN A 73 2.44 -8.14 -7.66
N ILE A 74 1.38 -8.43 -8.40
CA ILE A 74 0.02 -8.56 -7.84
C ILE A 74 -0.21 -10.04 -7.59
N GLY A 75 -0.87 -10.38 -6.47
CA GLY A 75 -1.14 -11.77 -6.12
C GLY A 75 -0.43 -12.21 -4.86
N TYR A 76 -0.89 -13.34 -4.32
CA TYR A 76 -0.16 -14.06 -3.29
C TYR A 76 0.75 -15.13 -3.92
N PRO A 77 2.04 -15.22 -3.52
CA PRO A 77 2.75 -14.26 -2.66
C PRO A 77 3.24 -13.05 -3.47
N ARG A 78 3.04 -11.84 -2.93
CA ARG A 78 3.62 -10.60 -3.52
C ARG A 78 5.15 -10.58 -3.38
N LEU A 79 5.62 -11.11 -2.26
CA LEU A 79 7.02 -11.17 -1.87
C LEU A 79 7.27 -12.42 -1.03
N VAL A 80 8.36 -13.10 -1.31
CA VAL A 80 8.94 -14.17 -0.49
C VAL A 80 10.37 -13.76 -0.19
N SER A 81 10.64 -13.42 1.07
CA SER A 81 11.95 -12.93 1.51
C SER A 81 12.03 -12.96 3.04
N SER A 82 12.66 -13.99 3.59
CA SER A 82 12.95 -14.07 5.04
C SER A 82 13.88 -12.95 5.51
N GLU A 83 14.70 -12.40 4.61
CA GLU A 83 15.56 -11.23 4.84
C GLU A 83 14.72 -9.95 5.11
N ARG A 84 13.62 -9.77 4.38
CA ARG A 84 12.72 -8.61 4.57
C ARG A 84 11.99 -8.71 5.91
N SER A 85 11.44 -9.87 6.21
CA SER A 85 10.86 -10.21 7.51
C SER A 85 10.75 -11.73 7.63
N PRO A 86 10.94 -12.34 8.82
CA PRO A 86 10.68 -13.77 9.03
C PRO A 86 9.26 -14.19 8.60
N GLU A 87 8.29 -13.28 8.68
CA GLU A 87 6.90 -13.52 8.28
C GLU A 87 6.69 -13.53 6.75
N TYR A 88 7.69 -13.08 5.97
CA TYR A 88 7.77 -13.23 4.52
C TYR A 88 8.54 -14.49 4.08
N ALA A 89 8.97 -15.36 5.01
CA ALA A 89 9.65 -16.60 4.66
C ALA A 89 8.79 -17.51 3.78
N ALA A 90 9.45 -18.29 2.92
CA ALA A 90 8.80 -19.24 2.03
C ALA A 90 7.97 -20.28 2.83
N VAL A 91 6.76 -20.56 2.35
CA VAL A 91 5.94 -21.68 2.83
C VAL A 91 5.77 -22.73 1.73
N GLY A 92 5.89 -24.01 2.09
CA GLY A 92 5.81 -25.11 1.12
C GLY A 92 6.89 -25.01 0.04
N ASP A 93 6.49 -25.08 -1.22
CA ASP A 93 7.40 -25.06 -2.38
C ASP A 93 7.75 -23.66 -2.88
N GLN A 94 7.33 -22.60 -2.17
CA GLN A 94 7.66 -21.22 -2.51
C GLN A 94 9.17 -21.03 -2.61
N LYS A 95 9.58 -20.18 -3.56
CA LYS A 95 10.97 -19.76 -3.75
C LYS A 95 11.10 -18.30 -3.40
N ASP A 96 12.27 -17.93 -2.89
CA ASP A 96 12.59 -16.53 -2.64
C ASP A 96 12.40 -15.71 -3.92
N THR A 97 11.77 -14.54 -3.77
CA THR A 97 11.57 -13.63 -4.89
C THR A 97 12.92 -13.12 -5.38
N HIS A 98 13.16 -13.21 -6.69
CA HIS A 98 14.41 -12.73 -7.26
C HIS A 98 14.43 -11.18 -7.28
N PRO A 99 15.48 -10.53 -6.73
CA PRO A 99 15.62 -9.07 -6.84
C PRO A 99 15.84 -8.62 -8.29
N LEU A 100 15.25 -7.48 -8.66
CA LEU A 100 15.59 -6.75 -9.90
C LEU A 100 16.98 -6.09 -9.83
N GLY A 101 17.41 -5.76 -8.62
CA GLY A 101 18.64 -5.02 -8.38
C GLY A 101 18.78 -4.65 -6.91
N PHE A 102 19.73 -3.77 -6.63
CA PHE A 102 20.09 -3.38 -5.27
C PHE A 102 20.35 -1.88 -5.16
N VAL A 103 19.92 -1.28 -4.05
CA VAL A 103 20.23 0.12 -3.70
C VAL A 103 21.04 0.16 -2.40
N PRO A 104 21.91 1.17 -2.16
CA PRO A 104 22.61 1.30 -0.89
C PRO A 104 21.65 1.35 0.31
N GLN A 105 21.99 0.65 1.40
CA GLN A 105 21.27 0.76 2.67
C GLN A 105 21.70 2.01 3.44
N VAL A 106 20.77 2.54 4.22
CA VAL A 106 21.10 3.49 5.29
C VAL A 106 21.58 2.71 6.53
N PRO A 107 22.36 3.34 7.44
CA PRO A 107 22.88 2.64 8.62
C PRO A 107 21.81 2.05 9.55
N GLU A 108 20.60 2.60 9.51
CA GLU A 108 19.48 2.18 10.34
C GLU A 108 18.13 2.43 9.66
N THR A 109 17.24 1.44 9.71
CA THR A 109 15.85 1.52 9.23
C THR A 109 14.89 1.22 10.36
N TRP A 110 13.81 1.99 10.50
CA TRP A 110 12.78 1.77 11.51
C TRP A 110 11.83 0.63 11.15
N ALA A 111 11.24 0.00 12.17
CA ALA A 111 10.21 -0.99 12.00
C ALA A 111 8.94 -0.35 11.45
N TYR A 112 8.22 -1.10 10.61
CA TYR A 112 6.96 -0.65 10.05
C TYR A 112 6.09 -1.85 9.62
N TRP A 113 4.78 -1.62 9.48
CA TRP A 113 3.85 -2.62 8.97
C TRP A 113 3.75 -2.51 7.44
N ASP A 114 3.87 -3.63 6.74
CA ASP A 114 3.89 -3.76 5.28
C ASP A 114 2.70 -4.64 4.84
N THR A 115 2.01 -4.21 3.79
CA THR A 115 1.00 -4.99 3.05
C THR A 115 1.38 -5.03 1.58
N ASN A 116 0.56 -4.51 0.66
CA ASN A 116 1.00 -4.09 -0.68
C ASN A 116 1.95 -2.88 -0.61
N TYR A 117 1.83 -2.07 0.44
CA TYR A 117 2.64 -0.87 0.68
C TYR A 117 3.00 -0.76 2.17
N GLY A 118 3.88 0.18 2.53
CA GLY A 118 4.09 0.53 3.92
C GLY A 118 2.86 1.23 4.50
N VAL A 119 2.34 0.73 5.62
CA VAL A 119 1.12 1.21 6.28
C VAL A 119 1.45 2.28 7.31
N GLN A 120 2.26 1.91 8.31
CA GLN A 120 2.66 2.80 9.41
C GLN A 120 3.99 2.34 9.99
N ASN A 121 4.85 3.27 10.39
CA ASN A 121 6.09 2.94 11.11
C ASN A 121 5.95 3.03 12.64
N GLU A 122 6.97 2.60 13.37
CA GLU A 122 6.98 2.63 14.85
C GLU A 122 6.97 4.04 15.47
N TRP A 123 7.09 5.09 14.65
CA TRP A 123 6.96 6.50 15.05
C TRP A 123 5.55 7.05 14.81
N GLY A 124 4.61 6.23 14.33
CA GLY A 124 3.26 6.66 14.02
C GLY A 124 3.14 7.48 12.73
N LEU A 125 4.14 7.42 11.84
CA LEU A 125 4.02 7.95 10.49
C LEU A 125 3.29 6.93 9.61
N SER A 126 2.11 7.31 9.12
CA SER A 126 1.27 6.47 8.26
C SER A 126 1.27 6.97 6.82
N ILE A 127 1.08 6.07 5.86
CA ILE A 127 0.95 6.37 4.44
C ILE A 127 -0.44 5.92 3.97
N GLY A 128 -1.07 6.72 3.12
CA GLY A 128 -2.25 6.34 2.35
C GLY A 128 -1.93 6.42 0.86
N GLU A 129 -2.48 5.49 0.09
CA GLU A 129 -2.27 5.38 -1.34
C GLU A 129 -3.54 5.80 -2.10
N SER A 130 -3.35 6.39 -3.28
CA SER A 130 -4.42 6.62 -4.25
C SER A 130 -3.85 6.54 -5.66
N THR A 131 -4.49 5.71 -6.48
CA THR A 131 -4.10 5.53 -7.88
C THR A 131 -4.35 6.80 -8.67
N SER A 132 -3.29 7.32 -9.29
CA SER A 132 -3.37 8.40 -10.26
C SER A 132 -2.66 8.01 -11.56
N SER A 133 -3.12 8.57 -12.68
CA SER A 133 -2.47 8.32 -13.97
C SER A 133 -1.10 9.00 -14.01
N ALA A 134 -0.10 8.27 -14.49
CA ALA A 134 1.24 8.81 -14.72
C ALA A 134 1.44 9.12 -16.21
N ARG A 135 2.10 10.24 -16.52
CA ARG A 135 2.51 10.58 -17.91
C ARG A 135 3.64 9.68 -18.41
N THR A 136 4.42 9.14 -17.49
CA THR A 136 5.56 8.25 -17.75
C THR A 136 5.54 7.13 -16.73
N VAL A 137 5.76 5.89 -17.17
CA VAL A 137 5.86 4.72 -16.30
C VAL A 137 7.31 4.23 -16.30
N GLY A 138 7.88 4.07 -15.11
CA GLY A 138 9.26 3.59 -14.91
C GLY A 138 9.34 2.07 -14.88
N TRP A 139 8.92 1.39 -15.94
CA TRP A 139 9.05 -0.08 -16.00
C TRP A 139 10.53 -0.48 -16.03
N PRO A 140 10.91 -1.55 -15.31
CA PRO A 140 12.27 -2.06 -15.42
C PRO A 140 12.50 -2.57 -16.86
N ALA A 141 13.71 -2.39 -17.37
CA ALA A 141 14.07 -2.79 -18.74
C ALA A 141 13.87 -4.30 -19.01
N SER A 142 13.79 -5.11 -17.95
CA SER A 142 13.53 -6.55 -18.03
C SER A 142 12.05 -6.92 -18.14
N LYS A 143 11.11 -5.95 -18.05
CA LYS A 143 9.68 -6.25 -18.17
C LYS A 143 9.35 -6.64 -19.63
N PRO A 144 8.76 -7.82 -19.88
CA PRO A 144 8.23 -8.16 -21.20
C PRO A 144 7.24 -7.08 -21.66
N GLN A 145 7.39 -6.63 -22.90
CA GLN A 145 6.51 -5.63 -23.52
C GLN A 145 5.15 -6.22 -23.86
#